data_AF-A0A0Q9YCG9-F1
#
_entry.id   AF-A0A0Q9YCG9-F1
#
_cell.length_a   1.000
_cell.length_b   1.000
_cell.length_c   1.000
_cell.angle_alpha   90.00
_cell.angle_beta   90.00
_cell.angle_gamma   90.00
#
_symmetry.space_group_name_H-M   'P 1'
#
loop_
_entity.id
_entity.type
_entity.pdbx_description
1 polymer ?
#
loop_
_entity_poly.entity_id
_entity_poly.type
_entity_poly.pdbx_seq_one_letter_code
_entity_poly.pdbx_strand_id
1 'polypeptide(L)'
;MSDQMGTLSDEQIHVFLEKDEVATRFSGPGALLKSQRILQNQRIEDIAAYLGVSQTMVEIIESDDLDSPLLRSKQDLIACYIKYATYLDIAREEVLRLYEQRVNEVFPYEEKSFSPALPSYKSKFRWFAALAILLCVSEFAHWIYQKSSDSEAFNLAAQNAKTMEDTIQDMVMSELQAEELSHHQLQKNKS
;
A
#
# COMPACT_ATOMS: atom_id res chain seq x y z
N MET A 1 69.22 -39.39 16.98
CA MET A 1 69.82 -38.15 16.46
C MET A 1 68.96 -37.70 15.28
N SER A 2 68.39 -36.50 15.41
CA SER A 2 67.96 -35.54 14.35
C SER A 2 66.89 -35.99 13.34
N ASP A 3 65.69 -35.36 13.36
CA ASP A 3 65.29 -34.15 12.57
C ASP A 3 64.86 -34.57 11.16
N GLN A 4 63.82 -34.08 10.48
CA GLN A 4 62.91 -32.95 10.60
C GLN A 4 61.78 -33.14 9.56
N MET A 5 60.64 -32.47 9.80
CA MET A 5 59.75 -31.78 8.83
C MET A 5 59.58 -32.39 7.42
N GLY A 6 58.39 -32.79 6.98
CA GLY A 6 57.20 -31.96 6.91
C GLY A 6 56.97 -31.53 5.46
N THR A 7 56.03 -32.18 4.76
CA THR A 7 55.36 -31.64 3.56
C THR A 7 53.93 -32.22 3.53
N LEU A 8 52.99 -31.44 4.07
CA LEU A 8 51.56 -31.57 3.78
C LEU A 8 51.36 -31.05 2.35
N SER A 9 51.05 -31.95 1.42
CA SER A 9 50.88 -31.65 0.00
C SER A 9 49.39 -31.70 -0.37
N ASP A 10 48.88 -30.54 -0.81
CA ASP A 10 47.89 -30.39 -1.89
C ASP A 10 46.51 -31.05 -1.78
N GLU A 11 45.90 -31.10 -0.60
CA GLU A 11 44.47 -31.45 -0.46
C GLU A 11 43.59 -30.30 0.03
N GLN A 12 44.12 -29.07 0.03
CA GLN A 12 43.36 -27.85 0.29
C GLN A 12 43.44 -26.96 -0.95
N ILE A 13 42.50 -27.10 -1.88
CA ILE A 13 41.85 -26.04 -2.69
C ILE A 13 40.83 -26.79 -3.58
N HIS A 14 39.74 -27.25 -2.97
CA HIS A 14 38.49 -27.51 -3.67
C HIS A 14 37.37 -26.96 -2.78
N VAL A 15 37.40 -25.64 -2.55
CA VAL A 15 36.31 -24.89 -1.93
C VAL A 15 35.80 -23.93 -2.99
N PHE A 16 35.10 -24.45 -3.99
CA PHE A 16 34.26 -23.64 -4.86
C PHE A 16 33.21 -24.56 -5.47
N LEU A 17 31.94 -24.20 -5.26
CA LEU A 17 30.71 -24.80 -5.81
C LEU A 17 30.11 -25.98 -5.04
N GLU A 18 29.70 -25.71 -3.80
CA GLU A 18 28.52 -26.36 -3.25
C GLU A 18 27.51 -25.26 -2.87
N LYS A 19 26.89 -24.69 -3.90
CA LYS A 19 25.89 -23.61 -3.78
C LYS A 19 24.48 -24.16 -3.49
N ASP A 20 24.31 -25.47 -3.40
CA ASP A 20 23.01 -26.13 -3.25
C ASP A 20 22.80 -26.88 -1.91
N GLU A 21 23.84 -27.14 -1.10
CA GLU A 21 23.67 -27.81 0.21
C GLU A 21 23.55 -26.87 1.43
N VAL A 22 23.85 -25.57 1.28
CA VAL A 22 23.75 -24.64 2.43
C VAL A 22 22.28 -24.26 2.73
N ALA A 23 21.35 -24.53 1.81
CA ALA A 23 19.94 -24.20 1.96
C ALA A 23 19.20 -25.05 3.02
N THR A 24 19.80 -26.14 3.52
CA THR A 24 19.18 -27.01 4.54
C THR A 24 19.71 -26.82 5.97
N ARG A 25 20.64 -25.88 6.20
CA ARG A 25 21.21 -25.61 7.55
C ARG A 25 20.81 -24.27 8.19
N PHE A 26 20.03 -23.42 7.51
CA PHE A 26 19.54 -22.17 8.09
C PHE A 26 18.13 -22.36 8.69
N SER A 27 18.09 -22.74 9.96
CA SER A 27 16.87 -22.97 10.76
C SER A 27 16.14 -21.66 11.16
N GLY A 28 15.97 -20.72 10.23
CA GLY A 28 15.21 -19.50 10.47
C GLY A 28 15.85 -18.21 9.91
N PRO A 29 15.12 -17.09 9.98
CA PRO A 29 15.56 -15.81 9.43
C PRO A 29 16.81 -15.27 10.15
N GLY A 30 16.96 -15.49 11.45
CA GLY A 30 18.13 -15.10 12.23
C GLY A 30 19.39 -15.83 11.81
N ALA A 31 19.30 -17.14 11.55
CA ALA A 31 20.42 -17.93 11.06
C ALA A 31 20.92 -17.46 9.68
N LEU A 32 19.99 -17.09 8.78
CA LEU A 32 20.32 -16.50 7.48
C LEU A 32 21.03 -15.14 7.63
N LEU A 33 20.50 -14.26 8.49
CA LEU A 33 21.09 -12.94 8.71
C LEU A 33 22.48 -13.05 9.34
N LYS A 34 22.65 -13.95 10.32
CA LYS A 34 23.94 -14.22 10.97
C LYS A 34 24.98 -14.71 9.96
N SER A 35 24.61 -15.66 9.11
CA SER A 35 25.55 -16.21 8.14
C SER A 35 25.98 -15.16 7.12
N GLN A 36 25.03 -14.38 6.62
CA GLN A 36 25.33 -13.30 5.68
C GLN A 36 26.18 -12.20 6.33
N ARG A 37 25.91 -11.84 7.59
CA ARG A 37 26.76 -10.90 8.36
C ARG A 37 28.21 -11.40 8.42
N ILE A 38 28.40 -12.68 8.75
CA ILE A 38 29.74 -13.30 8.85
C ILE A 38 30.42 -13.31 7.48
N LEU A 39 29.70 -13.69 6.41
CA LEU A 39 30.23 -13.71 5.05
C LEU A 39 30.69 -12.32 4.58
N GLN A 40 29.99 -11.27 4.98
CA GLN A 40 30.34 -9.89 4.66
C GLN A 40 31.32 -9.25 5.66
N ASN A 41 31.86 -10.01 6.62
CA ASN A 41 32.74 -9.52 7.69
C ASN A 41 32.19 -8.31 8.46
N GLN A 42 30.87 -8.28 8.66
CA GLN A 42 30.20 -7.23 9.41
C GLN A 42 30.23 -7.52 10.90
N ARG A 43 30.52 -6.50 11.71
CA ARG A 43 30.57 -6.63 13.17
C ARG A 43 29.18 -6.42 13.77
N ILE A 44 28.89 -7.09 14.88
CA ILE A 44 27.58 -7.01 15.55
C ILE A 44 27.28 -5.58 16.00
N GLU A 45 28.31 -4.82 16.38
CA GLU A 45 28.19 -3.44 16.84
C GLU A 45 27.70 -2.50 15.74
N ASP A 46 28.16 -2.73 14.51
CA ASP A 46 27.78 -1.91 13.35
C ASP A 46 26.30 -2.19 12.99
N ILE A 47 25.88 -3.45 13.07
CA ILE A 47 24.46 -3.84 12.91
C ILE A 47 23.59 -3.22 14.01
N ALA A 48 24.02 -3.35 15.27
CA ALA A 48 23.28 -2.83 16.42
C ALA A 48 23.07 -1.32 16.30
N ALA A 49 24.12 -0.59 15.90
CA ALA A 49 24.06 0.85 15.65
C ALA A 49 23.09 1.19 14.50
N TYR A 50 23.15 0.46 13.38
CA TYR A 50 22.26 0.68 12.24
C TYR A 50 20.79 0.40 12.60
N LEU A 51 20.53 -0.69 13.30
CA LEU A 51 19.20 -1.09 13.74
C LEU A 51 18.65 -0.15 14.82
N GLY A 52 19.53 0.47 15.62
CA GLY A 52 19.15 1.31 16.77
C GLY A 52 18.79 0.48 18.00
N VAL A 53 19.42 -0.69 18.15
CA VAL A 53 19.16 -1.66 19.23
C VAL A 53 20.46 -2.03 19.95
N SER A 54 20.37 -2.70 21.10
CA SER A 54 21.56 -3.22 21.78
C SER A 54 22.16 -4.41 21.04
N GLN A 55 23.45 -4.69 21.23
CA GLN A 55 24.10 -5.87 20.66
C GLN A 55 23.40 -7.17 21.10
N THR A 56 22.97 -7.24 22.36
CA THR A 56 22.17 -8.35 22.89
C THR A 56 20.87 -8.57 22.12
N MET A 57 20.22 -7.49 21.66
CA MET A 57 19.03 -7.61 20.83
C MET A 57 19.37 -8.19 19.45
N VAL A 58 20.52 -7.81 18.87
CA VAL A 58 20.99 -8.42 17.61
C VAL A 58 21.26 -9.91 17.79
N GLU A 59 21.85 -10.32 18.92
CA GLU A 59 22.07 -11.73 19.23
C GLU A 59 20.76 -12.52 19.36
N ILE A 60 19.73 -11.93 19.99
CA ILE A 60 18.37 -12.50 20.08
C ILE A 60 17.74 -12.66 18.69
N ILE A 61 17.92 -11.67 17.81
CA ILE A 61 17.44 -11.71 16.43
C ILE A 61 18.18 -12.83 15.66
N GLU A 62 19.50 -12.92 15.81
CA GLU A 62 20.34 -13.94 15.15
C GLU A 62 20.11 -15.36 15.69
N SER A 63 19.64 -15.51 16.93
CA SER A 63 19.31 -16.81 17.54
C SER A 63 17.87 -17.26 17.27
N ASP A 64 17.05 -16.44 16.62
CA ASP A 64 15.62 -16.68 16.43
C ASP A 64 14.88 -16.94 17.75
N ASP A 65 15.28 -16.26 18.82
CA ASP A 65 14.63 -16.34 20.13
C ASP A 65 13.36 -15.46 20.15
N LEU A 66 12.26 -16.02 19.64
CA LEU A 66 10.96 -15.36 19.50
C LEU A 66 10.25 -15.09 20.85
N ASP A 67 10.68 -15.74 21.93
CA ASP A 67 10.06 -15.69 23.26
C ASP A 67 10.82 -14.78 24.23
N SER A 68 11.89 -14.14 23.77
CA SER A 68 12.72 -13.28 24.60
C SER A 68 11.91 -12.17 25.28
N PRO A 69 12.06 -11.95 26.61
CA PRO A 69 11.34 -10.89 27.32
C PRO A 69 11.80 -9.48 26.91
N LEU A 70 12.92 -9.37 26.19
CA LEU A 70 13.42 -8.11 25.64
C LEU A 70 12.65 -7.69 24.37
N LEU A 71 11.90 -8.61 23.76
CA LEU A 71 11.03 -8.32 22.62
C LEU A 71 9.77 -7.61 23.12
N ARG A 72 9.65 -6.33 22.76
CA ARG A 72 8.47 -5.52 23.08
C ARG A 72 7.23 -5.99 22.31
N SER A 73 7.43 -6.42 21.06
CA SER A 73 6.37 -6.95 20.22
C SER A 73 6.94 -7.81 19.08
N LYS A 74 6.11 -8.73 18.55
CA LYS A 74 6.43 -9.48 17.33
C LYS A 74 6.58 -8.57 16.11
N GLN A 75 5.89 -7.43 16.09
CA GLN A 75 6.00 -6.44 15.01
C GLN A 75 7.36 -5.75 15.00
N ASP A 76 7.91 -5.42 16.18
CA ASP A 76 9.25 -4.84 16.30
C ASP A 76 10.32 -5.82 15.84
N LEU A 77 10.14 -7.11 16.12
CA LEU A 77 11.04 -8.16 15.65
C LEU A 77 11.06 -8.26 14.13
N ILE A 78 9.88 -8.32 13.50
CA ILE A 78 9.75 -8.34 12.03
C ILE A 78 10.38 -7.09 11.42
N ALA A 79 10.15 -5.92 12.02
CA ALA A 79 10.77 -4.68 11.57
C ALA A 79 12.30 -4.74 11.65
N CYS A 80 12.85 -5.31 12.73
CA CYS A 80 14.29 -5.54 12.88
C CYS A 80 14.83 -6.51 11.83
N TYR A 81 14.14 -7.63 11.57
CA TYR A 81 14.52 -8.58 10.52
C TYR A 81 14.59 -7.92 9.15
N ILE A 82 13.56 -7.15 8.77
CA ILE A 82 13.53 -6.46 7.47
C ILE A 82 14.65 -5.42 7.37
N LYS A 83 14.85 -4.63 8.43
CA LYS A 83 15.88 -3.59 8.46
C LYS A 83 17.28 -4.20 8.41
N TYR A 84 17.50 -5.33 9.09
CA TYR A 84 18.75 -6.06 9.05
C TYR A 84 19.01 -6.68 7.67
N ALA A 85 17.98 -7.29 7.05
CA ALA A 85 18.04 -7.80 5.68
C ALA A 85 18.45 -6.70 4.69
N THR A 86 17.86 -5.51 4.84
CA THR A 86 18.17 -4.34 4.01
C THR A 86 19.64 -3.92 4.15
N TYR A 87 20.20 -3.98 5.37
CA TYR A 87 21.61 -3.66 5.59
C TYR A 87 22.55 -4.64 4.89
N LEU A 88 22.18 -5.92 4.86
CA LEU A 88 22.99 -7.01 4.29
C LEU A 88 22.69 -7.30 2.81
N ASP A 89 21.86 -6.48 2.16
CA ASP A 89 21.41 -6.66 0.77
C ASP A 89 20.74 -8.03 0.52
N ILE A 90 19.91 -8.47 1.47
CA ILE A 90 19.10 -9.69 1.38
C ILE A 90 17.68 -9.32 0.96
N ALA A 91 17.09 -10.13 0.08
CA ALA A 91 15.69 -9.96 -0.33
C ALA A 91 14.75 -10.06 0.87
N ARG A 92 13.87 -9.07 1.02
CA ARG A 92 12.89 -9.01 2.12
C ARG A 92 11.99 -10.23 2.14
N GLU A 93 11.58 -10.68 0.97
CA GLU A 93 10.66 -11.79 0.75
C GLU A 93 11.23 -13.10 1.31
N GLU A 94 12.54 -13.29 1.18
CA GLU A 94 13.23 -14.47 1.70
C GLU A 94 13.19 -14.53 3.23
N VAL A 95 13.48 -13.41 3.88
CA VAL A 95 13.48 -13.31 5.34
C VAL A 95 12.07 -13.46 5.91
N LEU A 96 11.06 -12.88 5.26
CA LEU A 96 9.66 -13.04 5.68
C LEU A 96 9.17 -14.47 5.52
N ARG A 97 9.54 -15.15 4.43
CA ARG A 97 9.20 -16.56 4.21
C ARG A 97 9.78 -17.45 5.30
N LEU A 98 11.04 -17.24 5.67
CA LEU A 98 11.69 -17.98 6.77
C LEU A 98 11.07 -17.66 8.12
N TYR A 99 10.69 -16.40 8.37
CA TYR A 99 9.98 -16.01 9.58
C TYR A 99 8.63 -16.71 9.70
N GLU A 100 7.83 -16.73 8.64
CA GLU A 100 6.53 -17.41 8.64
C GLU A 100 6.67 -18.91 8.91
N GLN A 101 7.62 -19.57 8.24
CA GLN A 101 7.94 -20.97 8.49
C GLN A 101 8.32 -21.19 9.97
N ARG A 102 9.20 -20.36 10.51
CA ARG A 102 9.66 -20.47 11.91
C ARG A 102 8.54 -20.25 12.92
N VAL A 103 7.67 -19.27 12.69
CA VAL A 103 6.50 -19.01 13.54
C VAL A 103 5.54 -20.20 13.51
N ASN A 104 5.31 -20.80 12.35
CA ASN A 104 4.46 -21.98 12.21
C ASN A 104 5.06 -23.23 12.86
N GLU A 105 6.39 -23.35 12.93
CA GLU A 105 7.06 -24.44 13.65
C GLU A 105 6.99 -24.27 15.18
N VAL A 106 7.22 -23.05 15.69
CA VAL A 106 7.24 -22.75 17.14
C VAL A 106 5.83 -22.66 17.71
N PHE A 107 4.91 -22.10 16.94
CA PHE A 107 3.50 -21.99 17.27
C PHE A 107 2.70 -22.71 16.18
N PRO A 108 2.66 -24.05 16.22
CA PRO A 108 1.87 -24.81 15.25
C PRO A 108 0.43 -24.30 15.31
N TYR A 109 -0.04 -23.83 14.16
CA TYR A 109 -1.44 -23.52 13.98
C TYR A 109 -2.17 -24.86 14.09
N GLU A 110 -2.73 -25.17 15.26
CA GLU A 110 -3.72 -26.23 15.34
C GLU A 110 -4.85 -25.81 14.39
N GLU A 111 -4.97 -26.51 13.26
CA GLU A 111 -6.24 -26.61 12.55
C GLU A 111 -7.23 -27.27 13.51
N LYS A 112 -7.75 -26.50 14.48
CA LYS A 112 -9.12 -26.68 14.88
C LYS A 112 -9.89 -26.49 13.59
N SER A 113 -10.45 -27.59 13.11
CA SER A 113 -11.49 -27.66 12.11
C SER A 113 -12.56 -26.62 12.43
N PHE A 114 -12.34 -25.38 12.00
CA PHE A 114 -13.31 -24.32 11.97
C PHE A 114 -14.26 -24.65 10.83
N SER A 115 -15.13 -25.63 11.06
CA SER A 115 -16.53 -25.37 10.74
C SER A 115 -16.84 -24.03 11.42
N PRO A 116 -17.22 -22.97 10.69
CA PRO A 116 -17.41 -21.66 11.27
C PRO A 116 -18.62 -21.72 12.19
N ALA A 117 -18.40 -22.10 13.45
CA ALA A 117 -19.25 -21.70 14.54
C ALA A 117 -19.04 -20.19 14.69
N LEU A 118 -19.81 -19.45 13.89
CA LEU A 118 -19.95 -18.01 13.97
C LEU A 118 -20.02 -17.61 15.44
N PRO A 119 -19.19 -16.68 15.91
CA PRO A 119 -19.35 -16.16 17.26
C PRO A 119 -20.78 -15.61 17.37
N SER A 120 -21.52 -16.10 18.36
CA SER A 120 -22.78 -15.51 18.82
C SER A 120 -22.48 -14.14 19.45
N TYR A 121 -22.03 -13.21 18.62
CA TYR A 121 -21.73 -11.84 18.97
C TYR A 121 -23.00 -11.03 18.71
N LYS A 122 -23.74 -10.82 19.79
CA LYS A 122 -24.88 -9.92 19.99
C LYS A 122 -25.30 -9.15 18.72
N SER A 123 -26.40 -9.62 18.12
CA SER A 123 -26.95 -9.22 16.82
C SER A 123 -27.32 -7.74 16.61
N LYS A 124 -27.11 -6.86 17.59
CA LYS A 124 -27.50 -5.44 17.49
C LYS A 124 -26.52 -4.61 16.67
N PHE A 125 -25.23 -4.93 16.67
CA PHE A 125 -24.19 -4.08 16.06
C PHE A 125 -24.17 -4.14 14.52
N ARG A 126 -24.58 -5.26 13.91
CA ARG A 126 -24.63 -5.43 12.44
C ARG A 126 -25.69 -4.54 11.79
N TRP A 127 -26.81 -4.33 12.47
CA TRP A 127 -27.87 -3.44 11.96
C TRP A 127 -27.39 -2.00 11.96
N PHE A 128 -26.69 -1.54 13.00
CA PHE A 128 -26.12 -0.18 13.02
C PHE A 128 -25.06 0.03 11.94
N ALA A 129 -24.17 -0.93 11.71
CA ALA A 129 -23.20 -0.85 10.63
C ALA A 129 -23.87 -0.82 9.25
N ALA A 130 -24.89 -1.66 9.02
CA ALA A 130 -25.65 -1.66 7.78
C ALA A 130 -26.45 -0.36 7.57
N LEU A 131 -27.04 0.20 8.63
CA LEU A 131 -27.75 1.48 8.60
C LEU A 131 -26.80 2.65 8.30
N ALA A 132 -25.61 2.65 8.91
CA ALA A 132 -24.59 3.66 8.65
C ALA A 132 -24.12 3.62 7.18
N ILE A 133 -23.88 2.42 6.63
CA ILE A 133 -23.52 2.24 5.22
C ILE A 133 -24.65 2.72 4.30
N LEU A 134 -25.91 2.35 4.58
CA LEU A 134 -27.07 2.80 3.81
C LEU A 134 -27.21 4.33 3.83
N LEU A 135 -26.96 4.96 4.98
CA LEU A 135 -27.04 6.41 5.13
C LEU A 135 -25.91 7.12 4.36
N CYS A 136 -24.69 6.58 4.39
CA CYS A 136 -23.60 7.06 3.55
C CYS A 136 -23.92 6.94 2.05
N VAL A 137 -24.54 5.84 1.61
CA VAL A 137 -24.92 5.63 0.21
C VAL A 137 -26.06 6.58 -0.21
N SER A 138 -27.05 6.85 0.66
CA SER A 138 -28.12 7.79 0.35
C SER A 138 -27.62 9.23 0.25
N GLU A 139 -26.75 9.67 1.15
CA GLU A 139 -26.14 11.01 1.10
C GLU A 139 -25.26 11.17 -0.14
N PHE A 140 -24.50 10.15 -0.52
CA PHE A 140 -23.69 10.16 -1.73
C PHE A 140 -24.54 10.20 -3.01
N ALA A 141 -25.64 9.44 -3.05
CA ALA A 141 -26.58 9.48 -4.17
C ALA A 141 -27.28 10.85 -4.27
N HIS A 142 -27.67 11.44 -3.15
CA HIS A 142 -28.28 12.77 -3.12
C HIS A 142 -27.30 13.86 -3.58
N TRP A 143 -26.03 13.78 -3.16
CA TRP A 143 -24.99 14.70 -3.63
C TRP A 143 -24.74 14.59 -5.14
N ILE A 144 -24.68 13.37 -5.69
CA ILE A 144 -24.56 13.17 -7.14
C ILE A 144 -25.77 13.75 -7.88
N TYR A 145 -26.97 13.48 -7.39
CA TYR A 145 -28.21 13.96 -8.02
C TYR A 145 -28.35 15.49 -7.96
N GLN A 146 -27.94 16.11 -6.85
CA GLN A 146 -27.92 17.57 -6.72
C GLN A 146 -26.92 18.19 -7.69
N LYS A 147 -25.73 17.60 -7.81
CA LYS A 147 -24.70 18.05 -8.76
C LYS A 147 -25.14 17.93 -10.23
N SER A 148 -25.93 16.91 -10.59
CA SER A 148 -26.51 16.82 -11.94
C SER A 148 -27.64 17.83 -12.15
N SER A 149 -28.46 18.08 -11.14
CA SER A 149 -29.59 19.02 -11.21
C SER A 149 -29.13 20.48 -11.38
N ASP A 150 -28.03 20.88 -10.72
CA ASP A 150 -27.46 22.22 -10.89
C ASP A 150 -26.94 22.44 -12.32
N SER A 151 -26.46 21.39 -13.00
CA SER A 151 -26.02 21.46 -14.39
C SER A 151 -27.19 21.59 -15.39
N GLU A 152 -28.34 20.99 -15.10
CA GLU A 152 -29.54 21.12 -15.94
C GLU A 152 -30.22 22.48 -15.72
N ALA A 153 -30.28 22.97 -14.48
CA ALA A 153 -30.82 24.30 -14.17
C ALA A 153 -30.00 25.42 -14.83
N PHE A 154 -28.67 25.30 -14.87
CA PHE A 154 -27.81 26.27 -15.54
C PHE A 154 -27.98 26.25 -17.08
N ASN A 155 -28.11 25.06 -17.68
CA ASN A 155 -28.34 24.94 -19.13
C ASN A 155 -29.73 25.45 -19.54
N LEU A 156 -30.78 25.20 -18.75
CA LEU A 156 -32.12 25.73 -19.02
C LEU A 156 -32.17 27.26 -18.87
N ALA A 157 -31.48 27.81 -17.87
CA ALA A 157 -31.35 29.26 -17.69
C ALA A 157 -30.57 29.92 -18.83
N ALA A 158 -29.47 29.31 -19.30
CA ALA A 158 -28.69 29.79 -20.43
C ALA A 158 -29.47 29.72 -21.76
N GLN A 159 -30.28 28.67 -21.96
CA GLN A 159 -31.11 28.52 -23.16
C GLN A 159 -32.28 29.52 -23.18
N ASN A 160 -32.90 29.78 -22.03
CA ASN A 160 -33.95 30.80 -21.90
C ASN A 160 -33.40 32.22 -22.08
N ALA A 161 -32.21 32.53 -21.55
CA ALA A 161 -31.57 33.82 -21.77
C ALA A 161 -31.29 34.07 -23.26
N LYS A 162 -30.77 33.06 -23.97
CA LYS A 162 -30.50 33.16 -25.41
C LYS A 162 -31.77 33.34 -26.25
N THR A 163 -32.85 32.64 -25.90
CA THR A 163 -34.14 32.76 -26.61
C THR A 163 -34.75 34.15 -26.44
N MET A 164 -34.59 34.76 -25.26
CA MET A 164 -35.10 36.11 -24.99
C MET A 164 -34.31 37.17 -25.76
N GLU A 165 -32.99 37.01 -25.89
CA GLU A 165 -32.13 37.91 -26.68
C GLU A 165 -32.45 37.83 -28.18
N ASP A 166 -32.64 36.62 -28.72
CA ASP A 166 -33.07 36.43 -30.11
C ASP A 166 -34.47 37.04 -30.37
N THR A 167 -35.40 36.91 -29.41
CA THR A 167 -36.75 37.49 -29.53
C THR A 167 -36.72 39.02 -29.52
N ILE A 168 -35.89 39.63 -28.67
CA ILE A 168 -35.74 41.09 -28.61
C ILE A 168 -35.12 41.61 -29.91
N GLN A 169 -34.11 40.92 -30.44
CA GLN A 169 -33.45 41.33 -31.67
C GLN A 169 -34.39 41.26 -32.89
N ASP A 170 -35.25 40.24 -32.96
CA ASP A 170 -36.22 40.09 -34.05
C ASP A 170 -37.34 41.14 -34.00
N MET A 171 -37.76 41.52 -32.79
CA MET A 171 -38.74 42.59 -32.57
C MET A 171 -38.19 43.97 -32.95
N VAL A 172 -36.92 44.26 -32.60
CA VAL A 172 -36.26 45.52 -32.98
C VAL A 172 -36.04 45.61 -34.50
N MET A 173 -35.68 44.51 -35.16
CA MET A 173 -35.54 44.48 -36.62
C MET A 173 -36.88 44.69 -37.34
N SER A 174 -37.96 44.12 -36.79
CA SER A 174 -39.31 44.32 -37.32
C SER A 174 -39.78 45.77 -37.18
N GLU A 175 -39.44 46.44 -36.08
CA GLU A 175 -39.80 47.84 -35.84
C GLU A 175 -39.03 48.80 -36.77
N LEU A 176 -37.74 48.55 -37.00
CA LEU A 176 -36.92 49.31 -37.96
C LEU A 176 -37.44 49.16 -39.41
N GLN A 177 -37.86 47.95 -39.81
CA GLN A 177 -38.46 47.75 -41.13
C GLN A 177 -39.83 48.42 -41.27
N ALA A 178 -40.63 48.46 -40.21
CA ALA A 178 -41.91 49.16 -40.21
C ALA A 178 -41.73 50.69 -40.30
N GLU A 179 -40.70 51.22 -39.64
CA GLU A 179 -40.37 52.65 -39.70
C GLU A 179 -39.86 53.06 -41.10
N GLU A 180 -39.02 52.24 -41.74
CA GLU A 180 -38.53 52.48 -43.10
C GLU A 180 -39.66 52.45 -44.14
N LEU A 181 -40.62 51.53 -44.01
CA LEU A 181 -41.81 51.47 -44.87
C LEU A 181 -42.73 52.68 -44.70
N SER A 182 -42.85 53.22 -43.48
CA SER A 182 -43.63 54.42 -43.21
C SER A 182 -43.01 55.68 -43.82
N HIS A 183 -41.68 55.80 -43.78
CA HIS A 183 -40.94 56.90 -44.40
C HIS A 183 -41.02 56.86 -45.94
N HIS A 184 -41.03 55.65 -46.53
CA HIS A 184 -41.12 55.50 -47.98
C HIS A 184 -42.52 55.84 -48.54
N GLN A 185 -43.58 55.62 -47.76
CA GLN A 185 -44.95 56.05 -48.09
C GLN A 185 -45.11 57.57 -47.96
N LEU A 186 -44.43 58.21 -47.00
CA LEU A 186 -44.49 59.66 -46.80
C LEU A 186 -43.79 60.45 -47.92
N GLN A 187 -42.74 59.90 -48.53
CA GLN A 187 -42.11 60.48 -49.73
C GLN A 187 -42.97 60.36 -50.99
N LYS A 188 -43.74 59.27 -51.13
CA LYS A 188 -44.60 59.05 -52.31
C LYS A 188 -45.80 60.00 -52.39
N ASN A 189 -46.24 60.54 -51.26
CA ASN A 189 -47.37 61.49 -51.18
C ASN A 189 -46.96 62.97 -51.34
N LYS A 190 -45.66 63.26 -51.55
CA LYS A 190 -45.13 64.61 -51.78
C LYS A 190 -44.66 64.86 -53.23
N SER A 191 -44.92 63.92 -54.14
CA SER A 191 -44.69 64.06 -55.58
C SER A 191 -46.00 63.97 -56.35
#